data_AF-A0A7Y2AW29-F1
#
_entry.id   AF-A0A7Y2AW29-F1
#
_cell.length_a   1.000
_cell.length_b   1.000
_cell.length_c   1.000
_cell.angle_alpha   90.00
_cell.angle_beta   90.00
_cell.angle_gamma   90.00
#
_symmetry.space_group_name_H-M   'P 1'
#
loop_
_entity.id
_entity.type
_entity.pdbx_description
1 polymer ?
#
loop_
_entity_poly.entity_id
_entity_poly.type
_entity_poly.pdbx_seq_one_letter_code
_entity_poly.pdbx_strand_id
1 'polypeptide(L)'
;MHTAHPSLVISYLLLRKLIGLLGCALPFVLAIGAWLISGMDVQPSISDYYHTVMRDMFVGILFAIAIFMLSYRGYEPADDRAGDIACISAIFVALFPVAPLNPTPAQEVLGTLHYISAAVFFLTLAYFSLVLFTKSDPTIPPTPRKIVRNRVYRICGWTIIACLALIVLVGNFASAPVKQLDPVFWLEALAIIAFGFSWLTKGEAILADQP
;
A
#
# COMPACT_ATOMS: atom_id res chain seq x y z
N MET A 1 24.99 38.59 10.37
CA MET A 1 24.45 37.37 10.98
C MET A 1 23.34 36.85 10.09
N HIS A 2 23.63 35.86 9.24
CA HIS A 2 22.60 35.16 8.47
C HIS A 2 21.97 34.11 9.39
N THR A 3 20.72 34.32 9.79
CA THR A 3 19.89 33.26 10.35
C THR A 3 19.60 32.28 9.22
N ALA A 4 20.20 31.08 9.30
CA ALA A 4 19.85 29.99 8.40
C ALA A 4 18.35 29.69 8.59
N HIS A 5 17.53 29.96 7.58
CA HIS A 5 16.19 29.42 7.53
C HIS A 5 16.32 27.89 7.49
N PRO A 6 15.69 27.13 8.40
CA PRO A 6 15.59 25.68 8.21
C PRO A 6 14.99 25.47 6.82
N SER A 7 15.72 24.77 5.96
CA SER A 7 15.32 24.55 4.59
C SER A 7 13.90 23.98 4.59
N LEU A 8 12.98 24.62 3.85
CA LEU A 8 11.58 24.22 3.70
C LEU A 8 11.44 22.95 2.85
N VAL A 9 12.30 21.97 3.10
CA VAL A 9 12.36 20.68 2.41
C VAL A 9 11.58 19.70 3.28
N ILE A 10 10.58 19.04 2.69
CA ILE A 10 9.90 17.91 3.35
C ILE A 10 10.98 16.90 3.73
N SER A 11 11.11 16.65 5.03
CA SER A 11 12.02 15.60 5.50
C SER A 11 11.63 14.28 4.84
N TYR A 12 12.62 13.59 4.29
CA TYR A 12 12.44 12.29 3.67
C TYR A 12 11.81 11.25 4.63
N LEU A 13 12.00 11.43 5.95
CA LEU A 13 11.29 10.66 6.97
C LEU A 13 9.80 11.02 7.02
N LEU A 14 9.44 12.30 6.92
CA LEU A 14 8.03 12.72 6.86
C LEU A 14 7.32 12.12 5.66
N LEU A 15 7.95 12.11 4.48
CA LEU A 15 7.38 11.47 3.27
C LEU A 15 7.02 10.01 3.54
N ARG A 16 7.94 9.24 4.12
CA ARG A 16 7.73 7.83 4.48
C ARG A 16 6.62 7.64 5.51
N LYS A 17 6.52 8.54 6.49
CA LYS A 17 5.44 8.54 7.49
C LYS A 17 4.09 8.78 6.86
N LEU A 18 3.98 9.75 5.94
CA LEU A 18 2.74 10.06 5.23
C LEU A 18 2.29 8.88 4.35
N ILE A 19 3.21 8.25 3.62
CA ILE A 19 2.92 7.02 2.86
C ILE A 19 2.35 5.94 3.77
N GLY A 20 3.03 5.67 4.89
CA GLY A 20 2.61 4.64 5.83
C GLY A 20 1.25 4.95 6.48
N LEU A 21 1.03 6.21 6.86
CA LEU A 21 -0.23 6.68 7.45
C LEU A 21 -1.39 6.55 6.47
N LEU A 22 -1.22 7.02 5.23
CA LEU A 22 -2.26 6.92 4.20
C LEU A 22 -2.60 5.46 3.90
N GLY A 23 -1.60 4.59 3.78
CA GLY A 23 -1.80 3.14 3.65
C GLY A 23 -2.61 2.59 4.81
N CYS A 24 -2.15 2.75 6.05
CA CYS A 24 -2.86 2.24 7.22
C CYS A 24 -4.28 2.80 7.36
N ALA A 25 -4.50 4.07 7.02
CA ALA A 25 -5.80 4.72 7.16
C ALA A 25 -6.82 4.29 6.09
N LEU A 26 -6.37 3.98 4.87
CA LEU A 26 -7.21 3.71 3.70
C LEU A 26 -8.39 2.74 3.98
N PRO A 27 -8.18 1.50 4.45
CA PRO A 27 -9.29 0.56 4.65
C PRO A 27 -10.33 1.06 5.66
N PHE A 28 -9.89 1.75 6.72
CA PHE A 28 -10.78 2.29 7.75
C PHE A 28 -11.54 3.51 7.26
N VAL A 29 -10.87 4.42 6.55
CA VAL A 29 -11.51 5.61 5.97
C VAL A 29 -12.63 5.20 5.02
N LEU A 30 -12.40 4.20 4.17
CA LEU A 30 -13.40 3.70 3.24
C LEU A 30 -14.57 3.01 3.95
N ALA A 31 -14.28 2.02 4.80
CA ALA A 31 -15.32 1.24 5.47
C ALA A 31 -16.17 2.09 6.42
N ILE A 32 -15.52 2.85 7.30
CA ILE A 32 -16.24 3.69 8.27
C ILE A 32 -16.91 4.86 7.57
N GLY A 33 -16.26 5.46 6.56
CA GLY A 33 -16.83 6.57 5.79
C GLY A 33 -18.10 6.18 5.04
N ALA A 34 -18.11 5.03 4.34
CA ALA A 34 -19.29 4.55 3.64
C ALA A 34 -20.44 4.24 4.59
N TRP A 35 -20.13 3.65 5.75
CA TRP A 35 -21.13 3.39 6.79
C TRP A 35 -21.73 4.68 7.34
N LEU A 36 -20.91 5.68 7.66
CA LEU A 36 -21.39 6.96 8.20
C LEU A 36 -22.19 7.79 7.20
N ILE A 37 -21.80 7.81 5.92
CA ILE A 37 -22.39 8.68 4.90
C ILE A 37 -23.64 8.06 4.29
N SER A 38 -23.65 6.75 4.03
CA SER A 38 -24.72 6.09 3.29
C SER A 38 -25.29 4.85 3.99
N GLY A 39 -24.87 4.53 5.22
CA GLY A 39 -25.29 3.32 5.93
C GLY A 39 -24.84 2.03 5.23
N MET A 40 -23.81 2.11 4.40
CA MET A 40 -23.36 1.01 3.55
C MET A 40 -22.42 0.08 4.34
N ASP A 41 -22.67 -1.23 4.24
CA ASP A 41 -21.79 -2.24 4.81
C ASP A 41 -20.42 -2.29 4.11
N VAL A 42 -19.49 -3.04 4.70
CA VAL A 42 -18.18 -3.29 4.12
C VAL A 42 -18.34 -3.87 2.70
N GLN A 43 -17.59 -3.32 1.74
CA GLN A 43 -17.64 -3.81 0.36
C GLN A 43 -16.78 -5.07 0.17
N PRO A 44 -17.06 -5.91 -0.84
CA PRO A 44 -16.36 -7.19 -1.04
C PRO A 44 -14.83 -7.08 -1.22
N SER A 45 -14.35 -5.93 -1.69
CA SER A 45 -12.94 -5.56 -1.80
C SER A 45 -12.72 -4.07 -1.49
N ILE A 46 -11.48 -3.68 -1.24
CA ILE A 46 -11.07 -2.26 -1.11
C ILE A 46 -11.35 -1.52 -2.42
N SER A 47 -11.15 -2.17 -3.56
CA SER A 47 -11.38 -1.57 -4.87
C SER A 47 -12.86 -1.42 -5.22
N ASP A 48 -13.78 -2.17 -4.61
CA ASP A 48 -15.23 -2.01 -4.83
C ASP A 48 -15.75 -0.66 -4.33
N TYR A 49 -15.06 0.00 -3.40
CA TYR A 49 -15.38 1.36 -2.98
C TYR A 49 -15.31 2.38 -4.13
N TYR A 50 -14.68 2.04 -5.25
CA TYR A 50 -14.72 2.83 -6.48
C TYR A 50 -16.16 3.09 -6.98
N HIS A 51 -17.07 2.16 -6.77
CA HIS A 51 -18.46 2.25 -7.23
C HIS A 51 -19.41 2.81 -6.16
N THR A 52 -18.86 3.41 -5.10
CA THR A 52 -19.62 3.90 -3.94
C THR A 52 -19.44 5.42 -3.76
N VAL A 53 -20.12 5.98 -2.75
CA VAL A 53 -19.92 7.37 -2.31
C VAL A 53 -18.47 7.67 -1.87
N MET A 54 -17.67 6.64 -1.58
CA MET A 54 -16.27 6.77 -1.16
C MET A 54 -15.26 6.76 -2.31
N ARG A 55 -15.72 6.76 -3.57
CA ARG A 55 -14.86 6.75 -4.77
C ARG A 55 -13.77 7.80 -4.70
N ASP A 56 -14.14 9.04 -4.40
CA ASP A 56 -13.20 10.16 -4.44
C ASP A 56 -12.13 10.04 -3.33
N MET A 57 -12.45 9.42 -2.20
CA MET A 57 -11.47 9.12 -1.15
C MET A 57 -10.54 7.99 -1.55
N PHE A 58 -11.07 6.91 -2.15
CA PHE A 58 -10.26 5.83 -2.69
C PHE A 58 -9.26 6.35 -3.72
N VAL A 59 -9.75 7.07 -4.73
CA VAL A 59 -8.94 7.65 -5.81
C VAL A 59 -7.95 8.67 -5.26
N GLY A 60 -8.41 9.60 -4.41
CA GLY A 60 -7.58 10.66 -3.85
C GLY A 60 -6.41 10.14 -3.00
N ILE A 61 -6.65 9.14 -2.15
CA ILE A 61 -5.60 8.52 -1.33
C ILE A 61 -4.59 7.78 -2.21
N LEU A 62 -5.04 7.05 -3.23
CA LEU A 62 -4.13 6.36 -4.15
C LEU A 62 -3.25 7.33 -4.95
N PHE A 63 -3.80 8.45 -5.43
CA PHE A 63 -3.01 9.49 -6.06
C PHE A 63 -2.00 10.11 -5.09
N ALA A 64 -2.38 10.37 -3.85
CA ALA A 64 -1.45 10.87 -2.84
C ALA A 64 -0.30 9.89 -2.57
N ILE A 65 -0.61 8.59 -2.40
CA ILE A 65 0.40 7.53 -2.26
C ILE A 65 1.29 7.47 -3.50
N ALA A 66 0.73 7.53 -4.71
CA ALA A 66 1.49 7.44 -5.96
C ALA A 66 2.51 8.58 -6.09
N ILE A 67 2.10 9.83 -5.85
CA ILE A 67 3.00 10.99 -5.92
C ILE A 67 4.07 10.93 -4.82
N PHE A 68 3.73 10.43 -3.63
CA PHE A 68 4.73 10.22 -2.59
C PHE A 68 5.73 9.11 -2.95
N MET A 69 5.29 8.03 -3.61
CA MET A 69 6.18 7.01 -4.16
C MET A 69 7.11 7.57 -5.23
N LEU A 70 6.60 8.43 -6.12
CA LEU A 70 7.42 9.11 -7.14
C LEU A 70 8.48 10.03 -6.51
N SER A 71 8.13 10.67 -5.40
CA SER A 71 9.03 11.57 -4.66
C SER A 71 10.05 10.80 -3.81
N TYR A 72 9.88 9.49 -3.63
CA TYR A 72 10.80 8.66 -2.87
C TYR A 72 12.08 8.43 -3.67
N ARG A 73 13.16 9.11 -3.25
CA ARG A 73 14.53 8.89 -3.76
C ARG A 73 15.31 8.04 -2.79
N GLY A 74 15.60 6.79 -3.13
CA GLY A 74 16.38 5.91 -2.26
C GLY A 74 17.88 6.05 -2.46
N TYR A 75 18.65 5.24 -1.73
CA TYR A 75 20.11 5.29 -1.79
C TYR A 75 20.69 4.66 -3.07
N GLU A 76 19.94 3.76 -3.70
CA GLU A 76 20.36 3.05 -4.89
C GLU A 76 19.34 3.21 -6.04
N PRO A 77 19.75 3.09 -7.31
CA PRO A 77 18.82 3.19 -8.45
C PRO A 77 17.70 2.14 -8.45
N ALA A 78 17.84 1.05 -7.68
CA ALA A 78 16.79 0.06 -7.52
C ALA A 78 15.61 0.59 -6.68
N ASP A 79 15.88 1.47 -5.72
CA ASP A 79 14.86 2.12 -4.90
C ASP A 79 14.01 3.09 -5.73
N ASP A 80 14.66 3.92 -6.54
CA ASP A 80 14.00 4.90 -7.42
C ASP A 80 13.10 4.20 -8.44
N ARG A 81 13.61 3.16 -9.12
CA ARG A 81 12.82 2.37 -10.08
C ARG A 81 11.63 1.69 -9.42
N ALA A 82 11.79 1.15 -8.21
CA ALA A 82 10.66 0.57 -7.48
C ALA A 82 9.63 1.64 -7.10
N GLY A 83 10.06 2.85 -6.73
CA GLY A 83 9.18 3.99 -6.48
C GLY A 83 8.40 4.41 -7.72
N ASP A 84 9.05 4.50 -8.87
CA ASP A 84 8.43 4.83 -10.16
C ASP A 84 7.40 3.78 -10.58
N ILE A 85 7.73 2.50 -10.47
CA ILE A 85 6.81 1.38 -10.75
C ILE A 85 5.60 1.44 -9.83
N ALA A 86 5.82 1.65 -8.53
CA ALA A 86 4.74 1.78 -7.55
C ALA A 86 3.83 2.97 -7.87
N CYS A 87 4.40 4.12 -8.25
CA CYS A 87 3.67 5.31 -8.66
C CYS A 87 2.75 5.03 -9.85
N ILE A 88 3.30 4.52 -10.96
CA ILE A 88 2.52 4.24 -12.18
C ILE A 88 1.41 3.24 -11.89
N SER A 89 1.73 2.17 -11.15
CA SER A 89 0.77 1.13 -10.80
C SER A 89 -0.37 1.67 -9.94
N ALA A 90 -0.08 2.48 -8.92
CA ALA A 90 -1.09 3.10 -8.07
C ALA A 90 -1.98 4.10 -8.83
N ILE A 91 -1.41 4.89 -9.76
CA ILE A 91 -2.20 5.76 -10.65
C ILE A 91 -3.15 4.92 -11.51
N PHE A 92 -2.69 3.79 -12.04
CA PHE A 92 -3.53 2.94 -12.88
C PHE A 92 -4.66 2.29 -12.07
N VAL A 93 -4.40 1.85 -10.84
CA VAL A 93 -5.45 1.39 -9.91
C VAL A 93 -6.48 2.49 -9.63
N ALA A 94 -6.02 3.74 -9.46
CA ALA A 94 -6.89 4.88 -9.19
C ALA A 94 -7.73 5.32 -10.41
N LEU A 95 -7.20 5.15 -11.63
CA LEU A 95 -7.87 5.60 -12.86
C LEU A 95 -8.78 4.52 -13.47
N PHE A 96 -8.39 3.25 -13.39
CA PHE A 96 -9.15 2.15 -13.97
C PHE A 96 -10.05 1.50 -12.90
N PRO A 97 -11.38 1.49 -13.07
CA PRO A 97 -12.28 0.84 -12.12
C PRO A 97 -12.14 -0.67 -12.14
N VAL A 98 -12.42 -1.32 -11.00
CA VAL A 98 -12.73 -2.75 -10.98
C VAL A 98 -14.00 -3.02 -11.79
N ALA A 99 -14.08 -4.19 -12.44
CA ALA A 99 -15.23 -4.56 -13.24
C ALA A 99 -16.50 -4.66 -12.35
N PRO A 100 -17.62 -4.00 -12.71
CA PRO A 100 -18.88 -4.18 -11.99
C PRO A 100 -19.45 -5.59 -12.23
N LEU A 101 -20.50 -5.98 -11.49
CA LEU A 101 -21.12 -7.31 -11.56
C LEU A 101 -21.50 -7.76 -12.98
N ASN A 102 -21.98 -6.83 -13.81
CA ASN A 102 -22.34 -7.06 -15.21
C ASN A 102 -21.56 -6.08 -16.11
N PRO A 103 -20.29 -6.36 -16.40
CA PRO A 103 -19.44 -5.43 -17.13
C PRO A 103 -19.74 -5.47 -18.63
N THR A 104 -19.65 -4.33 -19.28
CA THR A 104 -19.47 -4.26 -20.73
C THR A 104 -18.06 -4.74 -21.11
N PRO A 105 -17.80 -5.15 -22.38
CA PRO A 105 -16.46 -5.57 -22.80
C PRO A 105 -15.36 -4.53 -22.51
N ALA A 106 -15.69 -3.23 -22.63
CA ALA A 106 -14.76 -2.17 -22.26
C ALA A 106 -14.45 -2.16 -20.75
N GLN A 107 -15.45 -2.37 -19.89
CA GLN A 107 -15.27 -2.44 -18.44
C GLN A 107 -14.50 -3.70 -18.01
N GLU A 108 -14.61 -4.81 -18.74
CA GLU A 108 -13.77 -6.00 -18.51
C GLU A 108 -12.28 -5.70 -18.76
N VAL A 109 -11.98 -4.97 -19.85
CA VAL A 109 -10.61 -4.52 -20.15
C VAL A 109 -10.11 -3.60 -19.04
N LEU A 110 -10.90 -2.62 -18.61
CA LEU A 110 -10.52 -1.72 -17.50
C LEU A 110 -10.31 -2.47 -16.19
N GLY A 111 -11.19 -3.42 -15.86
CA GLY A 111 -11.05 -4.27 -14.68
C GLY A 111 -9.78 -5.12 -14.74
N THR A 112 -9.44 -5.66 -15.91
CA THR A 112 -8.19 -6.41 -16.12
C THR A 112 -6.96 -5.52 -15.91
N LEU A 113 -6.96 -4.31 -16.47
CA LEU A 113 -5.90 -3.33 -16.25
C LEU A 113 -5.78 -2.97 -14.77
N HIS A 114 -6.90 -2.79 -14.07
CA HIS A 114 -6.94 -2.54 -12.63
C HIS A 114 -6.27 -3.69 -11.85
N TYR A 115 -6.69 -4.95 -12.09
CA TYR A 115 -6.15 -6.10 -11.36
C TYR A 115 -4.65 -6.30 -11.59
N ILE A 116 -4.18 -6.19 -12.84
CA ILE A 116 -2.74 -6.28 -13.16
C ILE A 116 -1.98 -5.16 -12.44
N SER A 117 -2.49 -3.94 -12.49
CA SER A 117 -1.86 -2.79 -11.84
C SER A 117 -1.82 -2.94 -10.33
N ALA A 118 -2.89 -3.43 -9.70
CA ALA A 118 -2.94 -3.73 -8.27
C ALA A 118 -1.93 -4.81 -7.89
N ALA A 119 -1.84 -5.89 -8.66
CA ALA A 119 -0.86 -6.95 -8.43
C ALA A 119 0.57 -6.41 -8.51
N VAL A 120 0.92 -5.64 -9.55
CA VAL A 120 2.24 -5.02 -9.68
C VAL A 120 2.52 -4.06 -8.53
N PHE A 121 1.53 -3.25 -8.14
CA PHE A 121 1.66 -2.34 -7.00
C PHE A 121 2.00 -3.11 -5.72
N PHE A 122 1.16 -4.07 -5.29
CA PHE A 122 1.40 -4.82 -4.06
C PHE A 122 2.70 -5.63 -4.08
N LEU A 123 3.06 -6.25 -5.22
CA LEU A 123 4.33 -6.95 -5.37
C LEU A 123 5.52 -6.00 -5.21
N THR A 124 5.41 -4.77 -5.71
CA THR A 124 6.43 -3.73 -5.51
C THR A 124 6.55 -3.32 -4.04
N LEU A 125 5.44 -3.20 -3.31
CA LEU A 125 5.44 -2.92 -1.86
C LEU A 125 6.05 -4.06 -1.04
N ALA A 126 5.77 -5.31 -1.43
CA ALA A 126 6.40 -6.49 -0.84
C ALA A 126 7.91 -6.49 -1.12
N TYR A 127 8.33 -6.15 -2.34
CA TYR A 127 9.74 -6.02 -2.71
C TYR A 127 10.47 -4.94 -1.90
N PHE A 128 9.85 -3.77 -1.70
CA PHE A 128 10.37 -2.75 -0.79
C PHE A 128 10.65 -3.32 0.59
N SER A 129 9.67 -4.02 1.18
CA SER A 129 9.77 -4.55 2.53
C SER A 129 10.78 -5.71 2.65
N LEU A 130 10.76 -6.66 1.73
CA LEU A 130 11.60 -7.85 1.80
C LEU A 130 13.05 -7.58 1.41
N VAL A 131 13.27 -6.73 0.40
CA VAL A 131 14.59 -6.52 -0.22
C VAL A 131 15.15 -5.16 0.16
N LEU A 132 14.53 -4.07 -0.30
CA LEU A 132 15.14 -2.74 -0.21
C LEU A 132 15.31 -2.27 1.24
N PHE A 133 14.32 -2.49 2.11
CA PHE A 133 14.38 -2.03 3.49
C PHE A 133 15.27 -2.89 4.38
N THR A 134 15.53 -4.14 3.99
CA THR A 134 16.40 -5.05 4.74
C THR A 134 17.88 -4.87 4.43
N LYS A 135 18.22 -4.20 3.31
CA LYS A 135 19.61 -3.83 2.96
C LYS A 135 20.32 -3.16 4.12
N SER A 136 21.57 -3.58 4.32
CA SER A 136 22.49 -3.14 5.36
C SER A 136 23.89 -3.18 4.77
N ASP A 137 24.78 -2.30 5.22
CA ASP A 137 26.19 -2.33 4.83
C ASP A 137 26.82 -3.65 5.34
N PRO A 138 27.41 -4.50 4.48
CA PRO A 138 27.99 -5.77 4.90
C PRO A 138 29.25 -5.60 5.76
N THR A 139 29.87 -4.43 5.73
CA THR A 139 31.09 -4.12 6.50
C THR A 139 30.79 -3.63 7.92
N ILE A 140 29.54 -3.24 8.21
CA ILE A 140 29.13 -2.69 9.50
C ILE A 140 28.14 -3.67 10.16
N PRO A 141 28.42 -4.17 11.38
CA PRO A 141 27.49 -5.04 12.07
C PRO A 141 26.17 -4.30 12.36
N PRO A 142 25.01 -4.93 12.11
CA PRO A 142 23.72 -4.26 12.28
C PRO A 142 23.46 -3.95 13.76
N THR A 143 22.93 -2.76 14.04
CA THR A 143 22.51 -2.39 15.40
C THR A 143 21.34 -3.26 15.87
N PRO A 144 21.12 -3.42 17.19
CA PRO A 144 19.96 -4.16 17.71
C PRO A 144 18.62 -3.62 17.17
N ARG A 145 18.48 -2.29 17.03
CA ARG A 145 17.30 -1.67 16.41
C ARG A 145 17.16 -2.02 14.93
N LYS A 146 18.25 -2.08 14.16
CA LYS A 146 18.22 -2.51 12.75
C LYS A 146 17.77 -3.97 12.62
N ILE A 147 18.18 -4.85 13.53
CA ILE A 147 17.73 -6.25 13.55
C ILE A 147 16.20 -6.33 13.75
N VAL A 148 15.65 -5.56 14.70
CA VAL A 148 14.20 -5.50 14.94
C VAL A 148 13.45 -4.93 13.74
N ARG A 149 13.91 -3.80 13.18
CA ARG A 149 13.32 -3.21 11.96
C ARG A 149 13.31 -4.21 10.80
N ASN A 150 14.41 -4.91 10.57
CA ASN A 150 14.51 -5.94 9.53
C ASN A 150 13.55 -7.13 9.76
N ARG A 151 13.25 -7.48 11.02
CA ARG A 151 12.23 -8.49 11.33
C ARG A 151 10.83 -7.97 10.98
N VAL A 152 10.51 -6.73 11.35
CA VAL A 152 9.24 -6.08 10.98
C VAL A 152 9.05 -6.08 9.47
N TYR A 153 10.05 -5.62 8.71
CA TYR A 153 9.94 -5.57 7.25
C TYR A 153 9.71 -6.94 6.62
N ARG A 154 10.36 -7.99 7.14
CA ARG A 154 10.15 -9.36 6.66
C ARG A 154 8.76 -9.89 6.96
N ILE A 155 8.26 -9.66 8.17
CA ILE A 155 6.88 -10.05 8.54
C ILE A 155 5.90 -9.34 7.61
N CYS A 156 5.97 -8.01 7.50
CA CYS A 156 5.09 -7.24 6.63
C CYS A 156 5.15 -7.70 5.16
N GLY A 157 6.37 -7.87 4.63
CA GLY A 157 6.56 -8.31 3.25
C GLY A 157 5.98 -9.69 2.97
N TRP A 158 6.21 -10.67 3.85
CA TRP A 158 5.64 -12.01 3.71
C TRP A 158 4.13 -12.03 3.95
N THR A 159 3.59 -11.18 4.83
CA THR A 159 2.15 -11.00 4.99
C THR A 159 1.52 -10.51 3.69
N ILE A 160 2.10 -9.52 3.00
CA ILE A 160 1.60 -9.06 1.70
C ILE A 160 1.57 -10.21 0.68
N ILE A 161 2.65 -10.97 0.55
CA ILE A 161 2.71 -12.12 -0.37
C ILE A 161 1.67 -13.18 -0.02
N ALA A 162 1.51 -13.51 1.27
CA ALA A 162 0.51 -14.46 1.73
C ALA A 162 -0.92 -13.98 1.42
N CYS A 163 -1.23 -12.71 1.64
CA CYS A 163 -2.53 -12.14 1.28
C CYS A 163 -2.81 -12.25 -0.22
N LEU A 164 -1.86 -11.89 -1.09
CA LEU A 164 -2.03 -12.01 -2.54
C LEU A 164 -2.27 -13.47 -2.96
N ALA A 165 -1.50 -14.41 -2.42
CA ALA A 165 -1.68 -15.82 -2.70
C ALA A 165 -3.06 -16.31 -2.24
N LEU A 166 -3.50 -15.91 -1.04
CA LEU A 166 -4.80 -16.26 -0.49
C LEU A 166 -5.96 -15.66 -1.31
N ILE A 167 -5.83 -14.43 -1.81
CA ILE A 167 -6.84 -13.81 -2.69
C ILE A 167 -7.04 -14.67 -3.95
N VAL A 168 -5.94 -15.11 -4.59
CA VAL A 168 -6.01 -16.00 -5.75
C VAL A 168 -6.66 -17.34 -5.39
N LEU A 169 -6.26 -17.94 -4.26
CA LEU A 169 -6.82 -19.22 -3.82
C LEU A 169 -8.32 -19.11 -3.53
N VAL A 170 -8.73 -18.06 -2.84
CA VAL A 170 -10.14 -17.82 -2.50
C VAL A 170 -10.96 -17.56 -3.77
N GLY A 171 -10.46 -16.76 -4.70
CA GLY A 171 -11.14 -16.48 -5.95
C GLY A 171 -11.48 -17.75 -6.74
N ASN A 172 -10.52 -18.68 -6.82
CA ASN A 172 -10.61 -19.89 -7.63
C ASN A 172 -11.22 -21.11 -6.93
N PHE A 173 -11.05 -21.24 -5.60
CA PHE A 173 -11.33 -22.49 -4.88
C PHE A 173 -12.28 -22.35 -3.69
N ALA A 174 -12.59 -21.13 -3.21
CA ALA A 174 -13.47 -20.98 -2.05
C ALA A 174 -14.94 -21.28 -2.38
N SER A 175 -15.62 -21.91 -1.43
CA SER A 175 -17.06 -22.16 -1.47
C SER A 175 -17.88 -20.89 -1.24
N ALA A 176 -19.16 -20.90 -1.61
CA ALA A 176 -20.05 -19.76 -1.44
C ALA A 176 -20.13 -19.21 0.01
N PRO A 177 -20.20 -20.05 1.07
CA PRO A 177 -20.20 -19.56 2.44
C PRO A 177 -18.93 -18.78 2.82
N VAL A 178 -17.77 -19.17 2.28
CA VAL A 178 -16.51 -18.45 2.52
C VAL A 178 -16.50 -17.13 1.78
N LYS A 179 -17.01 -17.09 0.53
CA LYS A 179 -17.09 -15.86 -0.27
C LYS A 179 -18.04 -14.83 0.33
N GLN A 180 -19.08 -15.25 1.06
CA GLN A 180 -20.01 -14.37 1.78
C GLN A 180 -19.37 -13.60 2.96
N LEU A 181 -18.15 -13.96 3.37
CA LEU A 181 -17.42 -13.25 4.42
C LEU A 181 -16.53 -12.11 3.88
N ASP A 182 -16.62 -11.82 2.58
CA ASP A 182 -15.80 -10.84 1.88
C ASP A 182 -14.29 -10.97 2.18
N PRO A 183 -13.72 -12.18 2.06
CA PRO A 183 -12.32 -12.44 2.40
C PRO A 183 -11.33 -11.58 1.61
N VAL A 184 -11.68 -11.16 0.39
CA VAL A 184 -10.82 -10.32 -0.45
C VAL A 184 -10.60 -8.96 0.23
N PHE A 185 -11.65 -8.29 0.71
CA PHE A 185 -11.54 -7.05 1.48
C PHE A 185 -10.56 -7.18 2.65
N TRP A 186 -10.72 -8.22 3.48
CA TRP A 186 -9.88 -8.39 4.67
C TRP A 186 -8.42 -8.68 4.33
N LEU A 187 -8.17 -9.48 3.28
CA LEU A 187 -6.83 -9.79 2.81
C LEU A 187 -6.14 -8.56 2.20
N GLU A 188 -6.87 -7.75 1.42
CA GLU A 188 -6.38 -6.48 0.89
C GLU A 188 -6.10 -5.48 2.02
N ALA A 189 -7.04 -5.31 2.95
CA ALA A 189 -6.87 -4.43 4.11
C ALA A 189 -5.63 -4.84 4.94
N LEU A 190 -5.45 -6.13 5.20
CA LEU A 190 -4.29 -6.65 5.92
C LEU A 190 -2.98 -6.40 5.15
N ALA A 191 -2.97 -6.60 3.82
CA ALA A 191 -1.80 -6.32 2.98
C ALA A 191 -1.45 -4.82 3.00
N ILE A 192 -2.46 -3.94 2.89
CA ILE A 192 -2.30 -2.48 2.95
C ILE A 192 -1.79 -2.04 4.33
N ILE A 193 -2.33 -2.59 5.42
CA ILE A 193 -1.88 -2.29 6.78
C ILE A 193 -0.44 -2.77 7.00
N ALA A 194 -0.09 -3.97 6.51
CA ALA A 194 1.27 -4.49 6.58
C ALA A 194 2.26 -3.59 5.82
N PHE A 195 1.87 -3.12 4.63
CA PHE A 195 2.60 -2.11 3.87
C PHE A 195 2.76 -0.80 4.69
N GLY A 196 1.65 -0.27 5.22
CA GLY A 196 1.68 1.00 5.94
C GLY A 196 2.60 0.93 7.17
N PHE A 197 2.54 -0.19 7.91
CA PHE A 197 3.38 -0.42 9.07
C PHE A 197 4.88 -0.54 8.72
N SER A 198 5.21 -1.18 7.59
CA SER A 198 6.60 -1.26 7.13
C SER A 198 7.15 0.12 6.77
N TRP A 199 6.34 0.98 6.16
CA TRP A 199 6.71 2.36 5.82
C TRP A 199 6.78 3.30 7.03
N LEU A 200 5.89 3.16 8.01
CA LEU A 200 6.00 3.90 9.28
C LEU A 200 7.28 3.54 10.04
N THR A 201 7.69 2.27 10.01
CA THR A 201 8.95 1.80 10.58
C THR A 201 10.15 2.36 9.81
N LYS A 202 10.10 2.36 8.47
CA LYS A 202 11.15 2.94 7.61
C LYS A 202 11.25 4.46 7.74
N GLY A 203 10.14 5.12 8.02
CA GLY A 203 10.04 6.55 8.29
C GLY A 203 10.38 6.93 9.73
N GLU A 204 10.78 5.97 10.59
CA GLU A 204 11.12 6.21 11.99
C GLU A 204 9.98 6.87 12.79
N ALA A 205 8.73 6.69 12.38
CA ALA A 205 7.59 6.97 13.26
C ALA A 205 7.51 5.92 14.37
N ILE A 206 7.94 4.71 14.07
CA ILE A 206 7.98 3.56 14.97
C ILE A 206 9.41 3.02 14.92
N LEU A 207 10.01 2.74 16.09
CA LEU A 207 11.40 2.26 16.18
C LEU A 207 12.44 3.19 15.53
N ALA A 208 12.35 4.51 15.77
CA ALA A 208 13.42 5.47 15.43
C ALA A 208 14.78 5.04 16.01
N ASP A 209 15.91 5.61 15.60
CA ASP A 209 17.20 5.34 16.27
C ASP A 209 17.32 6.14 17.60
N GLN A 210 18.13 5.67 18.56
CA GLN A 210 18.37 6.41 19.81
C GLN A 210 19.43 7.47 19.52
N PRO A 211 19.30 8.69 20.07
CA PRO A 211 20.33 9.70 19.98
C PRO A 211 21.65 9.26 20.64
#